data_AF-A0A6N8GTU2-F1
#
_entry.id   AF-A0A6N8GTU2-F1
#
_cell.length_a   1.000
_cell.length_b   1.000
_cell.length_c   1.000
_cell.angle_alpha   90.00
_cell.angle_beta   90.00
_cell.angle_gamma   90.00
#
_symmetry.space_group_name_H-M   'P 1'
#
loop_
_entity.id
_entity.type
_entity.pdbx_description
1 polymer ?
#
loop_
_entity_poly.entity_id
_entity_poly.type
_entity_poly.pdbx_seq_one_letter_code
_entity_poly.pdbx_strand_id
1 'polypeptide(L)'
;MTPRLLHRPGRRAAAAALLAALLGAGPGLAGCSAPEDPGADPGAASGAGPGGPAGDDPGGSSAANPSAADPSGAAAPDQVEIVVTGDVLLHPGLWEQAEADGGGELDFGPLVEGLRPFTQDADLAICDMETPLAAAGGPYSGYPAFEVPPQIVAALAGIGYDACTTATNHALDAGEEGLERTLGVLDGAGIASTGSYRTEAEAAEPLVLDAGGVRVGLVAGTYGLNGNVPDAPWRVDLLDVPEMVEKARRARAAGAEIVLAAVHAGQEYSSAPDPQQLEVTHALADSGEFDFVYGHHTHSALPLERHGDTWIAHGLGNSLSEHATRVPVNNEGLTVRMSFTREDGRWVAGDPVWTPHILTLDPVRWCALPAEQVCRSPEEDAASLARTAATVESMGAAADGARPWRALTAGP
;
A
#
# COMPACT_ATOMS: atom_id res chain seq x y z
N MET A 1 -51.12 33.49 -32.65
CA MET A 1 -49.95 34.21 -33.19
C MET A 1 -48.71 33.33 -33.00
N THR A 2 -48.28 32.66 -34.07
CA THR A 2 -46.89 32.20 -34.27
C THR A 2 -45.97 33.43 -34.33
N PRO A 3 -44.71 33.39 -33.86
CA PRO A 3 -43.57 32.69 -34.51
C PRO A 3 -42.52 32.17 -33.47
N ARG A 4 -41.36 31.57 -33.74
CA ARG A 4 -40.65 30.96 -34.87
C ARG A 4 -39.48 30.17 -34.26
N LEU A 5 -39.31 28.92 -34.68
CA LEU A 5 -38.06 28.17 -34.58
C LEU A 5 -36.98 28.82 -35.45
N LEU A 6 -35.74 28.89 -34.96
CA LEU A 6 -34.54 28.98 -35.78
C LEU A 6 -33.70 27.71 -35.58
N HIS A 7 -33.15 27.27 -36.70
CA HIS A 7 -32.73 25.91 -36.99
C HIS A 7 -31.25 25.94 -37.41
N ARG A 8 -30.47 24.99 -36.88
CA ARG A 8 -29.26 24.34 -37.45
C ARG A 8 -27.93 25.11 -37.52
N PRO A 9 -26.77 24.43 -37.75
CA PRO A 9 -26.52 22.97 -37.80
C PRO A 9 -25.31 22.50 -36.96
N GLY A 10 -25.22 21.18 -36.79
CA GLY A 10 -24.04 20.49 -36.27
C GLY A 10 -22.88 20.39 -37.26
N ARG A 11 -21.70 20.02 -36.73
CA ARG A 11 -20.55 19.54 -37.50
C ARG A 11 -20.16 18.16 -36.98
N ARG A 12 -20.24 17.17 -37.87
CA ARG A 12 -19.62 15.85 -37.74
C ARG A 12 -18.22 15.89 -38.35
N ALA A 13 -17.31 15.21 -37.66
CA ALA A 13 -16.20 14.36 -38.13
C ALA A 13 -15.37 14.76 -39.37
N ALA A 14 -14.06 14.89 -39.16
CA ALA A 14 -13.03 14.31 -40.02
C ALA A 14 -11.69 14.29 -39.27
N ALA A 15 -11.29 13.13 -38.74
CA ALA A 15 -9.90 12.84 -38.41
C ALA A 15 -9.46 11.74 -39.39
N ALA A 16 -8.68 12.14 -40.39
CA ALA A 16 -8.06 11.25 -41.36
C ALA A 16 -6.61 10.97 -40.94
N ALA A 17 -6.23 9.70 -41.07
CA ALA A 17 -4.94 9.13 -40.78
C ALA A 17 -3.78 9.76 -41.58
N LEU A 18 -2.57 9.70 -41.03
CA LEU A 18 -1.36 9.54 -41.82
C LEU A 18 -0.34 8.67 -41.08
N LEU A 19 -0.31 7.39 -41.46
CA LEU A 19 0.84 6.50 -41.34
C LEU A 19 1.86 6.91 -42.41
N ALA A 20 3.12 7.11 -42.05
CA ALA A 20 4.22 7.18 -43.01
C ALA A 20 5.21 6.05 -42.75
N ALA A 21 5.28 5.14 -43.72
CA ALA A 21 6.19 4.02 -43.78
C ALA A 21 7.62 4.45 -44.12
N LEU A 22 8.60 3.76 -43.54
CA LEU A 22 9.99 3.74 -44.02
C LEU A 22 10.33 2.30 -44.41
N LEU A 23 10.35 2.05 -45.72
CA LEU A 23 10.93 0.88 -46.35
C LEU A 23 11.88 1.37 -47.44
N GLY A 24 13.16 1.07 -47.26
CA GLY A 24 14.21 1.24 -48.26
C GLY A 24 15.17 0.05 -48.18
N ALA A 25 15.00 -0.90 -49.10
CA ALA A 25 15.90 -2.02 -49.36
C ALA A 25 17.20 -1.53 -50.03
N GLY A 26 18.37 -2.04 -49.67
CA GLY A 26 18.99 -3.21 -50.32
C GLY A 26 20.53 -3.02 -50.48
N PRO A 27 21.26 -3.96 -51.13
CA PRO A 27 22.00 -5.02 -50.42
C PRO A 27 23.50 -5.13 -50.81
N GLY A 28 24.26 -5.99 -50.10
CA GLY A 28 25.26 -6.85 -50.76
C GLY A 28 26.62 -7.08 -50.09
N LEU A 29 26.98 -8.38 -50.06
CA LEU A 29 28.32 -9.04 -50.00
C LEU A 29 28.86 -9.33 -48.59
N ALA A 30 29.51 -10.46 -48.25
CA ALA A 30 29.70 -11.82 -48.79
C ALA A 30 30.67 -12.54 -47.81
N GLY A 31 30.57 -13.87 -47.66
CA GLY A 31 31.63 -14.76 -47.09
C GLY A 31 31.19 -15.56 -45.86
N CYS A 32 30.81 -16.85 -45.98
CA CYS A 32 31.66 -18.05 -45.99
C CYS A 32 32.38 -18.29 -44.64
N SER A 33 32.33 -19.42 -43.93
CA SER A 33 31.77 -20.77 -44.10
C SER A 33 31.83 -21.49 -42.74
N ALA A 34 30.94 -22.47 -42.50
CA ALA A 34 31.14 -23.51 -41.48
C ALA A 34 32.18 -24.55 -41.95
N PRO A 35 32.59 -25.47 -41.06
CA PRO A 35 32.16 -26.85 -41.29
C PRO A 35 31.65 -27.59 -40.04
N GLU A 36 30.83 -28.58 -40.32
CA GLU A 36 30.20 -29.59 -39.46
C GLU A 36 31.19 -30.68 -38.95
N ASP A 37 30.93 -31.18 -37.73
CA ASP A 37 30.71 -32.58 -37.23
C ASP A 37 31.45 -33.79 -37.90
N PRO A 38 31.57 -35.04 -37.33
CA PRO A 38 30.71 -35.66 -36.30
C PRO A 38 31.28 -36.72 -35.31
N GLY A 39 30.43 -37.05 -34.33
CA GLY A 39 30.13 -38.42 -33.87
C GLY A 39 30.95 -38.99 -32.70
N ALA A 40 30.46 -39.93 -31.87
CA ALA A 40 29.15 -40.49 -31.55
C ALA A 40 29.37 -41.47 -30.36
N ASP A 41 28.32 -41.64 -29.56
CA ASP A 41 28.03 -42.64 -28.49
C ASP A 41 28.23 -44.13 -28.96
N PRO A 42 27.91 -45.25 -28.23
CA PRO A 42 27.24 -45.45 -26.92
C PRO A 42 27.69 -46.68 -26.05
N GLY A 43 26.97 -46.93 -24.94
CA GLY A 43 26.66 -48.27 -24.39
C GLY A 43 27.08 -48.51 -22.93
N ALA A 44 26.32 -48.97 -21.92
CA ALA A 44 25.04 -49.68 -21.68
C ALA A 44 25.26 -51.02 -20.92
N ALA A 45 24.24 -51.40 -20.10
CA ALA A 45 23.92 -52.71 -19.46
C ALA A 45 24.53 -53.03 -18.06
N SER A 46 23.86 -53.67 -17.07
CA SER A 46 22.50 -54.28 -16.93
C SER A 46 22.28 -54.93 -15.52
N GLY A 47 21.01 -55.15 -15.12
CA GLY A 47 20.53 -56.27 -14.24
C GLY A 47 19.52 -55.86 -13.12
N ALA A 48 18.17 -55.99 -13.25
CA ALA A 48 17.24 -57.13 -12.94
C ALA A 48 17.39 -57.69 -11.49
N GLY A 49 16.47 -57.61 -10.49
CA GLY A 49 15.02 -57.92 -10.32
C GLY A 49 14.84 -59.23 -9.48
N PRO A 50 13.73 -59.62 -8.80
CA PRO A 50 12.50 -58.96 -8.30
C PRO A 50 12.10 -59.35 -6.82
N GLY A 51 11.01 -58.81 -6.25
CA GLY A 51 10.28 -59.42 -5.10
C GLY A 51 9.42 -58.48 -4.24
N GLY A 52 8.10 -58.73 -4.14
CA GLY A 52 7.23 -58.32 -3.03
C GLY A 52 6.51 -59.55 -2.45
N PRO A 53 5.47 -59.46 -1.60
CA PRO A 53 5.04 -58.39 -0.67
C PRO A 53 4.79 -58.90 0.78
N ALA A 54 4.64 -58.00 1.77
CA ALA A 54 3.93 -58.13 3.07
C ALA A 54 4.29 -56.86 3.88
N GLY A 55 3.39 -56.08 4.47
CA GLY A 55 2.31 -56.42 5.39
C GLY A 55 2.60 -55.69 6.71
N ASP A 56 1.60 -54.98 7.22
CA ASP A 56 1.47 -54.41 8.58
C ASP A 56 1.92 -52.95 8.84
N ASP A 57 0.96 -52.03 8.63
CA ASP A 57 0.58 -51.00 9.62
C ASP A 57 -0.11 -51.70 10.82
N PRO A 58 -0.21 -51.16 12.06
CA PRO A 58 -0.26 -49.72 12.37
C PRO A 58 0.52 -49.28 13.63
N GLY A 59 0.87 -47.99 13.69
CA GLY A 59 1.39 -47.38 14.91
C GLY A 59 1.42 -45.86 14.82
N GLY A 60 0.31 -45.22 15.19
CA GLY A 60 0.05 -43.79 15.02
C GLY A 60 1.13 -42.87 15.55
N SER A 61 1.55 -41.94 14.68
CA SER A 61 2.24 -40.72 15.09
C SER A 61 1.22 -39.58 15.11
N SER A 62 0.90 -39.15 16.33
CA SER A 62 0.12 -37.98 16.67
C SER A 62 0.62 -36.74 15.91
N ALA A 63 -0.15 -36.27 14.93
CA ALA A 63 -0.06 -34.91 14.44
C ALA A 63 -0.41 -33.97 15.59
N ALA A 64 0.57 -33.20 16.06
CA ALA A 64 0.32 -32.12 16.99
C ALA A 64 -0.45 -31.03 16.25
N ASN A 65 -1.76 -30.99 16.46
CA ASN A 65 -2.57 -29.79 16.20
C ASN A 65 -1.99 -28.63 17.03
N PRO A 66 -1.78 -27.43 16.46
CA PRO A 66 -1.74 -26.25 17.28
C PRO A 66 -3.13 -26.11 17.92
N SER A 67 -3.18 -26.29 19.24
CA SER A 67 -4.37 -26.01 20.03
C SER A 67 -4.74 -24.55 19.80
N ALA A 68 -5.96 -24.32 19.31
CA ALA A 68 -6.63 -23.04 19.46
C ALA A 68 -6.55 -22.66 20.94
N ALA A 69 -5.83 -21.58 21.23
CA ALA A 69 -5.94 -20.94 22.51
C ALA A 69 -7.33 -20.28 22.53
N ASP A 70 -8.16 -20.68 23.48
CA ASP A 70 -9.36 -19.92 23.84
C ASP A 70 -8.94 -18.46 24.11
N PRO A 71 -9.51 -17.45 23.44
CA PRO A 71 -9.34 -16.09 23.90
C PRO A 71 -10.05 -16.01 25.24
N SER A 72 -9.28 -15.71 26.29
CA SER A 72 -9.81 -15.46 27.63
C SER A 72 -10.98 -14.48 27.52
N GLY A 73 -12.07 -14.75 28.24
CA GLY A 73 -13.31 -13.95 28.25
C GLY A 73 -13.18 -12.54 28.84
N ALA A 74 -12.18 -11.77 28.40
CA ALA A 74 -12.23 -10.32 28.45
C ALA A 74 -13.33 -9.86 27.48
N ALA A 75 -14.19 -8.96 27.95
CA ALA A 75 -15.14 -8.31 27.05
C ALA A 75 -14.35 -7.52 25.99
N ALA A 76 -14.79 -7.56 24.74
CA ALA A 76 -14.23 -6.73 23.68
C ALA A 76 -14.22 -5.26 24.15
N PRO A 77 -13.18 -4.48 23.82
CA PRO A 77 -13.07 -3.11 24.27
C PRO A 77 -14.21 -2.27 23.70
N ASP A 78 -14.62 -1.22 24.42
CA ASP A 78 -15.64 -0.27 23.95
C ASP A 78 -15.04 0.79 23.00
N GLN A 79 -13.73 0.75 22.77
CA GLN A 79 -12.98 1.63 21.89
C GLN A 79 -11.88 0.84 21.16
N VAL A 80 -11.61 1.18 19.90
CA VAL A 80 -10.45 0.67 19.14
C VAL A 80 -9.79 1.84 18.41
N GLU A 81 -8.45 1.87 18.39
CA GLU A 81 -7.64 2.87 17.71
C GLU A 81 -6.86 2.24 16.54
N ILE A 82 -7.12 2.74 15.34
CA ILE A 82 -6.48 2.28 14.10
C ILE A 82 -5.59 3.40 13.55
N VAL A 83 -4.35 3.08 13.23
CA VAL A 83 -3.39 4.03 12.65
C VAL A 83 -3.13 3.68 11.19
N VAL A 84 -3.21 4.70 10.34
CA VAL A 84 -2.80 4.63 8.94
C VAL A 84 -1.70 5.66 8.67
N THR A 85 -0.76 5.29 7.82
CA THR A 85 0.38 6.13 7.45
C THR A 85 0.46 6.32 5.95
N GLY A 86 1.33 7.23 5.51
CA GLY A 86 1.60 7.48 4.11
C GLY A 86 2.36 6.36 3.40
N ASP A 87 2.72 6.64 2.15
CA ASP A 87 3.37 5.73 1.22
C ASP A 87 4.73 5.23 1.76
N VAL A 88 4.96 3.92 1.67
CA VAL A 88 6.29 3.29 1.79
C VAL A 88 6.86 3.15 0.37
N LEU A 89 7.50 4.22 -0.09
CA LEU A 89 8.02 4.38 -1.45
C LEU A 89 9.56 4.49 -1.44
N LEU A 90 10.23 3.34 -1.45
CA LEU A 90 11.67 3.30 -1.21
C LEU A 90 12.49 3.80 -2.40
N HIS A 91 13.26 4.87 -2.16
CA HIS A 91 14.22 5.44 -3.09
C HIS A 91 15.66 5.10 -2.69
N PRO A 92 16.64 5.20 -3.63
CA PRO A 92 18.01 4.77 -3.37
C PRO A 92 18.68 5.31 -2.12
N GLY A 93 18.54 6.61 -1.84
CA GLY A 93 19.18 7.20 -0.67
C GLY A 93 18.65 6.65 0.66
N LEU A 94 17.44 6.06 0.70
CA LEU A 94 16.92 5.41 1.90
C LEU A 94 17.65 4.10 2.23
N TRP A 95 17.97 3.28 1.22
CA TRP A 95 18.74 2.06 1.47
C TRP A 95 20.24 2.31 1.52
N GLU A 96 20.76 3.37 0.90
CA GLU A 96 22.12 3.86 1.16
C GLU A 96 22.27 4.30 2.63
N GLN A 97 21.27 5.01 3.18
CA GLN A 97 21.23 5.33 4.60
C GLN A 97 21.17 4.06 5.47
N ALA A 98 20.35 3.09 5.10
CA ALA A 98 20.24 1.81 5.83
C ALA A 98 21.57 1.03 5.80
N GLU A 99 22.29 1.04 4.67
CA GLU A 99 23.62 0.43 4.56
C GLU A 99 24.64 1.11 5.47
N ALA A 100 24.60 2.45 5.53
CA ALA A 100 25.45 3.22 6.42
C ALA A 100 25.16 2.93 7.90
N ASP A 101 23.88 2.81 8.26
CA ASP A 101 23.44 2.51 9.63
C ASP A 101 23.80 1.09 10.08
N GLY A 102 23.69 0.11 9.18
CA GLY A 102 24.04 -1.29 9.45
C GLY A 102 25.53 -1.61 9.26
N GLY A 103 26.37 -0.63 8.89
CA GLY A 103 27.81 -0.84 8.72
C GLY A 103 28.16 -1.75 7.54
N GLY A 104 27.42 -1.65 6.43
CA GLY A 104 27.56 -2.48 5.23
C GLY A 104 26.46 -3.53 5.06
N GLU A 105 25.61 -3.71 6.07
CA GLU A 105 24.34 -4.43 5.98
C GLU A 105 23.18 -3.43 5.94
N LEU A 106 22.04 -3.81 5.36
CA LEU A 106 20.87 -2.93 5.30
C LEU A 106 20.08 -2.97 6.62
N ASP A 107 20.25 -1.93 7.45
CA ASP A 107 19.46 -1.71 8.67
C ASP A 107 18.55 -0.48 8.54
N PHE A 108 17.26 -0.73 8.28
CA PHE A 108 16.24 0.34 8.19
C PHE A 108 15.68 0.76 9.55
N GLY A 109 16.02 0.07 10.65
CA GLY A 109 15.47 0.32 11.98
C GLY A 109 15.64 1.79 12.42
N PRO A 110 16.87 2.35 12.40
CA PRO A 110 17.09 3.75 12.76
C PRO A 110 16.28 4.74 11.92
N LEU A 111 16.06 4.44 10.64
CA LEU A 111 15.31 5.30 9.72
C LEU A 111 13.84 5.42 10.16
N VAL A 112 13.20 4.31 10.55
CA VAL A 112 11.76 4.26 10.87
C VAL A 112 11.44 4.42 12.36
N GLU A 113 12.43 4.39 13.25
CA GLU A 113 12.23 4.34 14.71
C GLU A 113 11.37 5.50 15.25
N GLY A 114 11.47 6.70 14.66
CA GLY A 114 10.65 7.85 15.06
C GLY A 114 9.13 7.62 14.93
N LEU A 115 8.72 6.66 14.10
CA LEU A 115 7.32 6.32 13.85
C LEU A 115 6.75 5.34 14.91
N ARG A 116 7.61 4.59 15.61
CA ARG A 116 7.21 3.60 16.63
C ARG A 116 6.18 4.10 17.64
N PRO A 117 6.30 5.32 18.22
CA PRO A 117 5.32 5.79 19.21
C PRO A 117 3.90 5.96 18.66
N PHE A 118 3.74 5.98 17.34
CA PHE A 118 2.44 6.12 16.69
C PHE A 118 1.85 4.76 16.32
N THR A 119 2.69 3.80 15.92
CA THR A 119 2.24 2.47 15.46
C THR A 119 2.10 1.47 16.60
N GLN A 120 3.05 1.44 17.55
CA GLN A 120 3.09 0.41 18.59
C GLN A 120 2.00 0.55 19.66
N ASP A 121 1.46 1.75 19.84
CA ASP A 121 0.39 2.04 20.80
C ASP A 121 -1.02 1.86 20.21
N ALA A 122 -1.13 1.56 18.91
CA ALA A 122 -2.41 1.34 18.24
C ALA A 122 -2.89 -0.12 18.42
N ASP A 123 -4.20 -0.34 18.32
CA ASP A 123 -4.75 -1.69 18.25
C ASP A 123 -4.54 -2.33 16.87
N LEU A 124 -4.34 -1.48 15.85
CA LEU A 124 -4.02 -1.89 14.49
C LEU A 124 -3.27 -0.76 13.76
N ALA A 125 -2.09 -1.05 13.20
CA ALA A 125 -1.33 -0.12 12.37
C ALA A 125 -1.20 -0.65 10.93
N ILE A 126 -1.54 0.19 9.95
CA ILE A 126 -1.63 -0.17 8.53
C ILE A 126 -0.71 0.74 7.69
N CYS A 127 0.16 0.12 6.91
CA CYS A 127 1.05 0.79 5.95
C CYS A 127 0.51 0.72 4.51
N ASP A 128 1.07 1.50 3.59
CA ASP A 128 0.93 1.26 2.14
C ASP A 128 2.30 0.84 1.59
N MET A 129 2.45 -0.43 1.23
CA MET A 129 3.68 -0.95 0.64
C MET A 129 3.62 -0.71 -0.87
N GLU A 130 4.08 0.47 -1.28
CA GLU A 130 3.91 0.92 -2.65
C GLU A 130 4.82 0.20 -3.63
N THR A 131 6.08 -0.02 -3.25
CA THR A 131 7.10 -0.61 -4.14
C THR A 131 7.21 -2.11 -3.96
N PRO A 132 7.37 -2.90 -5.04
CA PRO A 132 7.63 -4.32 -4.93
C PRO A 132 9.05 -4.57 -4.42
N LEU A 133 9.22 -5.67 -3.70
CA LEU A 133 10.46 -6.04 -3.04
C LEU A 133 11.32 -6.93 -3.94
N ALA A 134 12.62 -6.67 -3.93
CA ALA A 134 13.66 -7.48 -4.57
C ALA A 134 13.94 -8.78 -3.80
N ALA A 135 14.70 -9.67 -4.42
CA ALA A 135 15.40 -10.72 -3.68
C ALA A 135 16.42 -10.11 -2.70
N ALA A 136 16.74 -10.84 -1.63
CA ALA A 136 17.80 -10.44 -0.71
C ALA A 136 19.13 -10.32 -1.46
N GLY A 137 19.80 -9.17 -1.36
CA GLY A 137 21.03 -8.87 -2.10
C GLY A 137 20.81 -8.25 -3.48
N GLY A 138 19.55 -8.08 -3.90
CA GLY A 138 19.18 -7.34 -5.10
C GLY A 138 19.18 -8.17 -6.39
N PRO A 139 19.29 -7.51 -7.56
CA PRO A 139 19.52 -6.07 -7.73
C PRO A 139 18.39 -5.21 -7.16
N TYR A 140 18.71 -3.97 -6.78
CA TYR A 140 17.73 -2.99 -6.35
C TYR A 140 17.59 -1.90 -7.40
N SER A 141 16.36 -1.43 -7.64
CA SER A 141 16.06 -0.32 -8.53
C SER A 141 15.07 0.66 -7.90
N GLY A 142 15.28 1.94 -8.17
CA GLY A 142 14.32 3.00 -7.87
C GLY A 142 13.51 3.40 -9.10
N TYR A 143 12.92 4.60 -9.05
CA TYR A 143 12.15 5.17 -10.16
C TYR A 143 12.86 5.06 -11.53
N PRO A 144 12.15 4.74 -12.63
CA PRO A 144 10.69 4.62 -12.76
C PRO A 144 10.10 3.23 -12.52
N ALA A 145 10.93 2.22 -12.31
CA ALA A 145 10.49 0.83 -12.11
C ALA A 145 11.18 0.29 -10.85
N PHE A 146 10.44 0.28 -9.75
CA PHE A 146 10.96 -0.05 -8.44
C PHE A 146 11.13 -1.56 -8.24
N GLU A 147 12.19 -1.94 -7.56
CA GLU A 147 12.40 -3.27 -6.99
C GLU A 147 13.33 -3.08 -5.77
N VAL A 148 12.78 -3.00 -4.57
CA VAL A 148 13.47 -2.40 -3.41
C VAL A 148 13.92 -3.44 -2.37
N PRO A 149 14.87 -3.12 -1.47
CA PRO A 149 15.37 -4.11 -0.52
C PRO A 149 14.28 -4.65 0.43
N PRO A 150 14.16 -5.99 0.62
CA PRO A 150 13.13 -6.58 1.47
C PRO A 150 13.32 -6.31 2.97
N GLN A 151 14.51 -5.88 3.41
CA GLN A 151 14.84 -5.63 4.81
C GLN A 151 13.98 -4.52 5.45
N ILE A 152 13.39 -3.64 4.64
CA ILE A 152 12.44 -2.63 5.14
C ILE A 152 11.26 -3.29 5.88
N VAL A 153 10.77 -4.44 5.40
CA VAL A 153 9.62 -5.13 6.00
C VAL A 153 9.90 -5.56 7.43
N ALA A 154 11.12 -6.02 7.71
CA ALA A 154 11.53 -6.39 9.07
C ALA A 154 11.54 -5.16 10.00
N ALA A 155 11.94 -3.99 9.50
CA ALA A 155 11.90 -2.75 10.26
C ALA A 155 10.46 -2.28 10.52
N LEU A 156 9.57 -2.38 9.53
CA LEU A 156 8.14 -2.06 9.66
C LEU A 156 7.45 -2.96 10.69
N ALA A 157 7.64 -4.28 10.60
CA ALA A 157 7.15 -5.23 11.60
C ALA A 157 7.73 -4.89 12.99
N GLY A 158 9.02 -4.54 13.04
CA GLY A 158 9.73 -4.18 14.27
C GLY A 158 9.19 -2.93 14.97
N ILE A 159 8.50 -2.02 14.28
CA ILE A 159 7.83 -0.85 14.87
C ILE A 159 6.31 -1.05 15.08
N GLY A 160 5.78 -2.24 14.79
CA GLY A 160 4.41 -2.61 15.11
C GLY A 160 3.39 -2.37 14.00
N TYR A 161 3.79 -2.44 12.72
CA TYR A 161 2.80 -2.57 11.65
C TYR A 161 2.21 -3.98 11.61
N ASP A 162 0.90 -4.07 11.50
CA ASP A 162 0.15 -5.33 11.46
C ASP A 162 -0.29 -5.70 10.04
N ALA A 163 -0.51 -4.70 9.19
CA ALA A 163 -0.94 -4.89 7.81
C ALA A 163 -0.36 -3.84 6.87
N CYS A 164 -0.31 -4.18 5.58
CA CYS A 164 -0.03 -3.23 4.51
C CYS A 164 -0.98 -3.43 3.33
N THR A 165 -1.39 -2.33 2.70
CA THR A 165 -2.00 -2.38 1.37
C THR A 165 -0.92 -2.52 0.30
N THR A 166 -1.24 -3.21 -0.79
CA THR A 166 -0.30 -3.43 -1.92
C THR A 166 -0.93 -3.12 -3.28
N ALA A 167 -2.22 -2.74 -3.32
CA ALA A 167 -2.84 -2.22 -4.55
C ALA A 167 -2.29 -0.82 -4.83
N THR A 168 -1.21 -0.75 -5.60
CA THR A 168 -0.54 0.50 -5.99
C THR A 168 -0.23 0.52 -7.47
N ASN A 169 0.10 1.69 -8.02
CA ASN A 169 0.54 1.79 -9.41
C ASN A 169 1.88 1.12 -9.69
N HIS A 170 2.69 0.89 -8.66
CA HIS A 170 3.99 0.24 -8.73
C HIS A 170 3.94 -1.28 -8.43
N ALA A 171 2.77 -1.83 -8.09
CA ALA A 171 2.62 -3.24 -7.69
C ALA A 171 3.19 -4.27 -8.69
N LEU A 172 3.31 -3.92 -9.98
CA LEU A 172 3.83 -4.78 -11.04
C LEU A 172 5.16 -4.32 -11.65
N ASP A 173 5.88 -3.37 -11.04
CA ASP A 173 7.15 -2.88 -11.59
C ASP A 173 8.20 -3.98 -11.75
N ALA A 174 8.20 -4.94 -10.81
CA ALA A 174 9.04 -6.15 -10.83
C ALA A 174 8.29 -7.40 -11.36
N GLY A 175 7.18 -7.19 -12.08
CA GLY A 175 6.31 -8.24 -12.60
C GLY A 175 5.62 -9.08 -11.50
N GLU A 176 4.95 -10.15 -11.91
CA GLU A 176 4.22 -11.04 -11.00
C GLU A 176 5.15 -11.71 -9.99
N GLU A 177 6.39 -12.02 -10.36
CA GLU A 177 7.36 -12.60 -9.41
C GLU A 177 7.70 -11.62 -8.29
N GLY A 178 7.89 -10.33 -8.60
CA GLY A 178 8.12 -9.29 -7.60
C GLY A 178 6.90 -9.06 -6.71
N LEU A 179 5.70 -9.10 -7.28
CA LEU A 179 4.44 -9.04 -6.54
C LEU A 179 4.33 -10.22 -5.55
N GLU A 180 4.47 -11.46 -6.03
CA GLU A 180 4.35 -12.66 -5.20
C GLU A 180 5.41 -12.70 -4.09
N ARG A 181 6.64 -12.25 -4.43
CA ARG A 181 7.73 -12.11 -3.46
C ARG A 181 7.41 -11.07 -2.39
N THR A 182 6.87 -9.92 -2.77
CA THR A 182 6.46 -8.86 -1.85
C THR A 182 5.48 -9.41 -0.82
N LEU A 183 4.41 -10.06 -1.29
CA LEU A 183 3.43 -10.68 -0.42
C LEU A 183 4.06 -11.76 0.47
N GLY A 184 4.97 -12.58 -0.06
CA GLY A 184 5.67 -13.62 0.71
C GLY A 184 6.57 -13.08 1.82
N VAL A 185 7.24 -11.93 1.59
CA VAL A 185 8.08 -11.28 2.61
C VAL A 185 7.22 -10.63 3.70
N LEU A 186 6.09 -10.01 3.34
CA LEU A 186 5.10 -9.48 4.29
C LEU A 186 4.56 -10.58 5.20
N ASP A 187 4.07 -11.68 4.62
CA ASP A 187 3.57 -12.84 5.36
C ASP A 187 4.63 -13.42 6.30
N GLY A 188 5.88 -13.54 5.82
CA GLY A 188 7.00 -14.05 6.62
C GLY A 188 7.37 -13.16 7.81
N ALA A 189 7.02 -11.88 7.77
CA ALA A 189 7.19 -10.92 8.86
C ALA A 189 5.95 -10.78 9.75
N GLY A 190 4.85 -11.49 9.44
CA GLY A 190 3.58 -11.39 10.15
C GLY A 190 2.78 -10.13 9.80
N ILE A 191 3.12 -9.44 8.71
CA ILE A 191 2.35 -8.30 8.20
C ILE A 191 1.32 -8.83 7.21
N ALA A 192 0.04 -8.72 7.54
CA ALA A 192 -1.03 -9.10 6.63
C ALA A 192 -1.10 -8.14 5.44
N SER A 193 -1.66 -8.59 4.31
CA SER A 193 -1.75 -7.73 3.12
C SER A 193 -3.00 -7.95 2.30
N THR A 194 -3.41 -6.91 1.57
CA THR A 194 -4.55 -6.95 0.64
C THR A 194 -4.35 -5.95 -0.50
N GLY A 195 -5.07 -6.20 -1.60
CA GLY A 195 -4.99 -5.40 -2.83
C GLY A 195 -4.11 -6.00 -3.92
N SER A 196 -3.31 -7.02 -3.62
CA SER A 196 -2.62 -7.85 -4.62
C SER A 196 -2.59 -9.31 -4.20
N TYR A 197 -2.59 -10.23 -5.16
CA TYR A 197 -2.88 -11.63 -4.90
C TYR A 197 -2.06 -12.60 -5.77
N ARG A 198 -1.77 -13.77 -5.21
CA ARG A 198 -1.06 -14.88 -5.87
C ARG A 198 -2.03 -15.80 -6.60
N THR A 199 -3.28 -15.86 -6.12
CA THR A 199 -4.34 -16.67 -6.72
C THR A 199 -5.69 -15.95 -6.73
N GLU A 200 -6.59 -16.38 -7.62
CA GLU A 200 -7.99 -15.91 -7.63
C GLU A 200 -8.72 -16.21 -6.31
N ALA A 201 -8.36 -17.30 -5.63
CA ALA A 201 -8.95 -17.66 -4.34
C ALA A 201 -8.54 -16.68 -3.24
N GLU A 202 -7.26 -16.28 -3.19
CA GLU A 202 -6.79 -15.21 -2.30
C GLU A 202 -7.50 -13.89 -2.62
N ALA A 203 -7.68 -13.54 -3.89
CA ALA A 203 -8.37 -12.31 -4.30
C ALA A 203 -9.85 -12.25 -3.89
N ALA A 204 -10.49 -13.42 -3.74
CA ALA A 204 -11.87 -13.56 -3.31
C ALA A 204 -12.03 -13.53 -1.77
N GLU A 205 -10.95 -13.80 -1.02
CA GLU A 205 -10.95 -13.83 0.44
C GLU A 205 -10.83 -12.41 1.01
N PRO A 206 -11.80 -11.92 1.79
CA PRO A 206 -11.70 -10.60 2.41
C PRO A 206 -10.66 -10.62 3.54
N LEU A 207 -9.75 -9.65 3.55
CA LEU A 207 -8.86 -9.46 4.69
C LEU A 207 -9.65 -8.90 5.88
N VAL A 208 -9.71 -9.68 6.96
CA VAL A 208 -10.31 -9.29 8.24
C VAL A 208 -9.28 -9.49 9.35
N LEU A 209 -8.90 -8.38 9.99
CA LEU A 209 -7.85 -8.29 11.01
C LEU A 209 -8.48 -8.26 12.40
N ASP A 210 -7.75 -8.71 13.42
CA ASP A 210 -8.12 -8.53 14.82
C ASP A 210 -7.42 -7.29 15.38
N ALA A 211 -8.20 -6.35 15.90
CA ALA A 211 -7.72 -5.14 16.55
C ALA A 211 -8.24 -5.13 18.00
N GLY A 212 -7.49 -5.76 18.90
CA GLY A 212 -7.88 -5.88 20.31
C GLY A 212 -9.18 -6.66 20.54
N GLY A 213 -9.48 -7.66 19.71
CA GLY A 213 -10.75 -8.42 19.75
C GLY A 213 -11.89 -7.81 18.93
N VAL A 214 -11.66 -6.69 18.24
CA VAL A 214 -12.59 -6.09 17.27
C VAL A 214 -12.16 -6.47 15.87
N ARG A 215 -13.09 -6.97 15.04
CA ARG A 215 -12.74 -7.41 13.69
C ARG A 215 -12.81 -6.26 12.68
N VAL A 216 -11.71 -5.99 11.98
CA VAL A 216 -11.57 -4.88 11.03
C VAL A 216 -11.34 -5.42 9.62
N GLY A 217 -12.24 -5.11 8.69
CA GLY A 217 -12.08 -5.42 7.27
C GLY A 217 -11.25 -4.35 6.57
N LEU A 218 -10.34 -4.75 5.69
CA LEU A 218 -9.53 -3.83 4.88
C LEU A 218 -9.72 -4.10 3.39
N VAL A 219 -10.12 -3.06 2.65
CA VAL A 219 -10.30 -3.10 1.19
C VAL A 219 -9.40 -2.05 0.55
N ALA A 220 -8.65 -2.43 -0.47
CA ALA A 220 -7.74 -1.53 -1.19
C ALA A 220 -8.07 -1.50 -2.69
N GLY A 221 -7.72 -0.41 -3.37
CA GLY A 221 -7.81 -0.31 -4.82
C GLY A 221 -6.91 0.79 -5.39
N THR A 222 -6.31 0.53 -6.55
CA THR A 222 -5.43 1.49 -7.24
C THR A 222 -5.97 1.99 -8.57
N TYR A 223 -5.69 3.25 -8.91
CA TYR A 223 -6.17 3.86 -10.17
C TYR A 223 -5.60 3.20 -11.43
N GLY A 224 -4.45 2.53 -11.34
CA GLY A 224 -3.76 1.95 -12.49
C GLY A 224 -2.46 1.25 -12.08
N LEU A 225 -1.69 0.78 -13.07
CA LEU A 225 -0.46 -0.03 -12.87
C LEU A 225 0.72 0.49 -13.71
N ASN A 226 0.78 1.82 -13.92
CA ASN A 226 1.80 2.48 -14.75
C ASN A 226 1.94 1.92 -16.18
N GLY A 227 0.86 1.36 -16.73
CA GLY A 227 0.83 0.75 -18.07
C GLY A 227 1.26 -0.72 -18.11
N ASN A 228 1.64 -1.31 -16.98
CA ASN A 228 1.81 -2.75 -16.85
C ASN A 228 0.45 -3.45 -16.95
N VAL A 229 0.46 -4.68 -17.45
CA VAL A 229 -0.75 -5.50 -17.64
C VAL A 229 -0.53 -6.83 -16.90
N PRO A 230 -1.31 -7.12 -15.86
CA PRO A 230 -1.17 -8.39 -15.13
C PRO A 230 -1.56 -9.58 -16.02
N ASP A 231 -1.00 -10.75 -15.71
CA ASP A 231 -1.38 -12.03 -16.31
C ASP A 231 -2.87 -12.42 -16.07
N ALA A 232 -3.51 -11.86 -15.04
CA ALA A 232 -4.91 -12.06 -14.70
C ALA A 232 -5.53 -10.82 -14.03
N PRO A 233 -6.84 -10.56 -14.23
CA PRO A 233 -7.49 -9.35 -13.72
C PRO A 233 -7.62 -9.31 -12.19
N TRP A 234 -7.53 -10.46 -11.51
CA TRP A 234 -7.60 -10.55 -10.06
C TRP A 234 -6.25 -10.32 -9.37
N ARG A 235 -5.15 -10.12 -10.11
CA ARG A 235 -3.80 -9.96 -9.52
C ARG A 235 -3.68 -8.74 -8.63
N VAL A 236 -4.28 -7.62 -9.03
CA VAL A 236 -4.25 -6.36 -8.31
C VAL A 236 -5.65 -5.74 -8.37
N ASP A 237 -6.14 -5.28 -7.22
CA ASP A 237 -7.42 -4.60 -7.15
C ASP A 237 -7.33 -3.21 -7.78
N LEU A 238 -8.02 -3.02 -8.89
CA LEU A 238 -8.19 -1.72 -9.51
C LEU A 238 -9.30 -0.92 -8.82
N LEU A 239 -9.25 0.40 -8.98
CA LEU A 239 -10.21 1.33 -8.40
C LEU A 239 -11.58 1.23 -9.10
N ASP A 240 -12.42 0.34 -8.58
CA ASP A 240 -13.79 0.11 -9.02
C ASP A 240 -14.72 0.16 -7.78
N VAL A 241 -15.52 1.22 -7.67
CA VAL A 241 -16.39 1.45 -6.50
C VAL A 241 -17.36 0.27 -6.26
N PRO A 242 -18.10 -0.24 -7.28
CA PRO A 242 -18.94 -1.42 -7.09
C PRO A 242 -18.20 -2.65 -6.52
N GLU A 243 -17.02 -2.99 -7.06
CA GLU A 243 -16.26 -4.14 -6.56
C GLU A 243 -15.76 -3.91 -5.13
N MET A 244 -15.25 -2.72 -4.81
CA MET A 244 -14.83 -2.36 -3.45
C MET A 244 -15.98 -2.49 -2.45
N VAL A 245 -17.18 -2.02 -2.81
CA VAL A 245 -18.40 -2.18 -1.99
C VAL A 245 -18.76 -3.65 -1.80
N GLU A 246 -18.64 -4.49 -2.83
CA GLU A 246 -18.84 -5.94 -2.69
C GLU A 246 -17.77 -6.60 -1.82
N LYS A 247 -16.50 -6.16 -1.89
CA LYS A 247 -15.44 -6.62 -0.97
C LYS A 247 -15.76 -6.25 0.48
N ALA A 248 -16.24 -5.03 0.72
CA ALA A 248 -16.68 -4.60 2.04
C ALA A 248 -17.82 -5.48 2.57
N ARG A 249 -18.82 -5.79 1.74
CA ARG A 249 -19.90 -6.72 2.10
C ARG A 249 -19.38 -8.13 2.41
N ARG A 250 -18.40 -8.63 1.67
CA ARG A 250 -17.74 -9.91 1.98
C ARG A 250 -17.02 -9.86 3.33
N ALA A 251 -16.31 -8.77 3.63
CA ALA A 251 -15.68 -8.57 4.93
C ALA A 251 -16.73 -8.54 6.07
N ARG A 252 -17.86 -7.83 5.89
CA ARG A 252 -19.00 -7.85 6.82
C ARG A 252 -19.60 -9.24 6.99
N ALA A 253 -19.71 -10.02 5.91
CA ALA A 253 -20.22 -11.39 5.97
C ALA A 253 -19.23 -12.35 6.67
N ALA A 254 -17.92 -12.12 6.53
CA ALA A 254 -16.88 -12.76 7.34
C ALA A 254 -16.88 -12.23 8.79
N GLY A 255 -17.60 -11.13 9.02
CA GLY A 255 -17.98 -10.55 10.30
C GLY A 255 -17.03 -9.49 10.84
N ALA A 256 -16.40 -8.74 9.94
CA ALA A 256 -15.84 -7.43 10.23
C ALA A 256 -16.89 -6.50 10.84
N GLU A 257 -16.56 -5.90 11.96
CA GLU A 257 -17.35 -4.92 12.71
C GLU A 257 -17.03 -3.49 12.32
N ILE A 258 -15.81 -3.24 11.83
CA ILE A 258 -15.39 -1.99 11.17
C ILE A 258 -14.83 -2.34 9.78
N VAL A 259 -15.04 -1.51 8.75
CA VAL A 259 -14.45 -1.72 7.42
C VAL A 259 -13.82 -0.42 6.91
N LEU A 260 -12.58 -0.52 6.45
CA LEU A 260 -11.78 0.60 5.95
C LEU A 260 -11.56 0.46 4.43
N ALA A 261 -11.51 1.59 3.73
CA ALA A 261 -11.09 1.66 2.32
C ALA A 261 -9.76 2.41 2.18
N ALA A 262 -8.78 1.78 1.53
CA ALA A 262 -7.57 2.41 1.04
C ALA A 262 -7.68 2.70 -0.47
N VAL A 263 -7.48 3.96 -0.85
CA VAL A 263 -7.62 4.45 -2.23
C VAL A 263 -6.28 4.97 -2.73
N HIS A 264 -5.60 4.19 -3.56
CA HIS A 264 -4.32 4.58 -4.14
C HIS A 264 -4.56 5.29 -5.48
N ALA A 265 -4.84 6.60 -5.44
CA ALA A 265 -5.24 7.39 -6.60
C ALA A 265 -5.06 8.90 -6.38
N GLY A 266 -5.06 9.66 -7.48
CA GLY A 266 -5.10 11.12 -7.48
C GLY A 266 -3.95 11.79 -8.22
N GLN A 267 -4.04 13.11 -8.32
CA GLN A 267 -2.95 13.92 -8.88
C GLN A 267 -1.76 14.00 -7.91
N GLU A 268 -0.62 13.43 -8.31
CA GLU A 268 0.65 13.60 -7.60
C GLU A 268 0.99 15.07 -7.34
N TYR A 269 1.57 15.32 -6.17
CA TYR A 269 2.11 16.61 -5.73
C TYR A 269 1.07 17.73 -5.63
N SER A 270 -0.18 17.35 -5.32
CA SER A 270 -1.31 18.27 -5.13
C SER A 270 -1.49 18.66 -3.66
N SER A 271 -2.18 19.77 -3.43
CA SER A 271 -2.65 20.19 -2.09
C SER A 271 -4.18 20.12 -1.97
N ALA A 272 -4.86 19.52 -2.94
CA ALA A 272 -6.30 19.30 -2.97
C ALA A 272 -6.62 17.99 -3.71
N PRO A 273 -7.67 17.27 -3.29
CA PRO A 273 -8.11 16.09 -4.02
C PRO A 273 -8.61 16.49 -5.41
N ASP A 274 -8.32 15.66 -6.41
CA ASP A 274 -8.85 15.86 -7.75
C ASP A 274 -10.33 15.38 -7.84
N PRO A 275 -11.04 15.68 -8.94
CA PRO A 275 -12.42 15.28 -9.09
C PRO A 275 -12.66 13.75 -9.05
N GLN A 276 -11.72 12.94 -9.51
CA GLN A 276 -11.86 11.48 -9.48
C GLN A 276 -11.74 10.97 -8.04
N GLN A 277 -10.79 11.49 -7.27
CA GLN A 277 -10.65 11.15 -5.85
C GLN A 277 -11.92 11.51 -5.08
N LEU A 278 -12.47 12.70 -5.28
CA LEU A 278 -13.72 13.11 -4.63
C LEU A 278 -14.89 12.19 -5.04
N GLU A 279 -15.06 11.92 -6.33
CA GLU A 279 -16.14 11.05 -6.82
C GLU A 279 -16.06 9.65 -6.20
N VAL A 280 -14.87 9.05 -6.17
CA VAL A 280 -14.66 7.70 -5.64
C VAL A 280 -14.81 7.66 -4.13
N THR A 281 -14.11 8.54 -3.39
CA THR A 281 -14.13 8.52 -1.92
C THR A 281 -15.52 8.86 -1.36
N HIS A 282 -16.24 9.82 -1.98
CA HIS A 282 -17.62 10.13 -1.59
C HIS A 282 -18.55 8.97 -1.92
N ALA A 283 -18.41 8.30 -3.08
CA ALA A 283 -19.24 7.15 -3.42
C ALA A 283 -18.99 5.94 -2.48
N LEU A 284 -17.75 5.72 -2.04
CA LEU A 284 -17.43 4.71 -1.03
C LEU A 284 -18.08 5.07 0.31
N ALA A 285 -17.96 6.32 0.78
CA ALA A 285 -18.62 6.77 2.01
C ALA A 285 -20.16 6.66 1.93
N ASP A 286 -20.75 7.12 0.82
CA ASP A 286 -22.20 7.10 0.58
C ASP A 286 -22.78 5.68 0.44
N SER A 287 -21.94 4.67 0.19
CA SER A 287 -22.37 3.28 0.16
C SER A 287 -22.86 2.76 1.52
N GLY A 288 -22.37 3.36 2.61
CA GLY A 288 -22.66 2.97 3.99
C GLY A 288 -21.96 1.69 4.46
N GLU A 289 -21.08 1.09 3.65
CA GLU A 289 -20.33 -0.13 4.02
C GLU A 289 -19.01 0.17 4.73
N PHE A 290 -18.43 1.35 4.49
CA PHE A 290 -17.13 1.79 4.99
C PHE A 290 -17.29 2.78 6.15
N ASP A 291 -16.50 2.60 7.22
CA ASP A 291 -16.50 3.50 8.39
C ASP A 291 -15.38 4.54 8.33
N PHE A 292 -14.36 4.31 7.49
CA PHE A 292 -13.26 5.24 7.24
C PHE A 292 -12.66 4.99 5.85
N VAL A 293 -12.39 6.06 5.12
CA VAL A 293 -11.75 6.03 3.80
C VAL A 293 -10.45 6.81 3.89
N TYR A 294 -9.36 6.28 3.35
CA TYR A 294 -8.08 6.97 3.30
C TYR A 294 -7.38 6.76 1.97
N GLY A 295 -6.54 7.71 1.58
CA GLY A 295 -5.90 7.77 0.28
C GLY A 295 -4.39 7.82 0.33
N HIS A 296 -3.78 7.31 -0.74
CA HIS A 296 -2.34 7.22 -1.01
C HIS A 296 -2.03 7.81 -2.40
N HIS A 297 -0.86 7.52 -2.97
CA HIS A 297 -0.43 7.88 -4.34
C HIS A 297 -0.07 9.34 -4.59
N THR A 298 -0.81 10.29 -4.03
CA THR A 298 -0.59 11.72 -4.36
C THR A 298 0.75 12.24 -3.85
N HIS A 299 1.46 11.44 -3.04
CA HIS A 299 2.74 11.76 -2.42
C HIS A 299 2.70 13.06 -1.63
N SER A 300 1.51 13.56 -1.28
CA SER A 300 1.27 14.79 -0.55
C SER A 300 0.16 14.58 0.48
N ALA A 301 0.30 15.19 1.64
CA ALA A 301 -0.80 15.26 2.59
C ALA A 301 -1.95 16.09 1.99
N LEU A 302 -3.14 15.50 1.93
CA LEU A 302 -4.37 16.11 1.45
C LEU A 302 -5.36 16.35 2.60
N PRO A 303 -6.49 17.05 2.35
CA PRO A 303 -7.44 17.40 3.40
C PRO A 303 -8.04 16.19 4.11
N LEU A 304 -8.36 16.37 5.39
CA LEU A 304 -9.33 15.51 6.07
C LEU A 304 -10.72 16.10 5.86
N GLU A 305 -11.69 15.25 5.59
CA GLU A 305 -13.08 15.64 5.36
C GLU A 305 -14.01 14.73 6.16
N ARG A 306 -15.02 15.32 6.80
CA ARG A 306 -16.15 14.56 7.32
C ARG A 306 -17.29 14.59 6.29
N HIS A 307 -17.52 13.46 5.64
CA HIS A 307 -18.59 13.30 4.65
C HIS A 307 -19.72 12.46 5.24
N GLY A 308 -20.77 13.14 5.72
CA GLY A 308 -21.82 12.50 6.51
C GLY A 308 -21.27 11.90 7.81
N ASP A 309 -21.45 10.60 8.00
CA ASP A 309 -20.96 9.87 9.18
C ASP A 309 -19.54 9.28 8.97
N THR A 310 -18.94 9.44 7.78
CA THR A 310 -17.65 8.83 7.42
C THR A 310 -16.54 9.88 7.38
N TRP A 311 -15.40 9.57 7.97
CA TRP A 311 -14.19 10.36 7.79
C TRP A 311 -13.43 9.91 6.54
N ILE A 312 -12.88 10.88 5.82
CA ILE A 312 -12.08 10.68 4.62
C ILE A 312 -10.74 11.38 4.81
N ALA A 313 -9.64 10.64 4.69
CA ALA A 313 -8.30 11.20 4.56
C ALA A 313 -7.89 11.13 3.09
N HIS A 314 -8.02 12.23 2.34
CA HIS A 314 -7.88 12.20 0.86
C HIS A 314 -6.49 11.80 0.35
N GLY A 315 -5.47 11.86 1.21
CA GLY A 315 -4.08 11.60 0.85
C GLY A 315 -3.20 11.71 2.08
N LEU A 316 -2.48 10.64 2.39
CA LEU A 316 -1.60 10.55 3.55
C LEU A 316 -0.15 10.98 3.24
N GLY A 317 0.15 11.29 1.98
CA GLY A 317 1.50 11.65 1.53
C GLY A 317 2.51 10.53 1.72
N ASN A 318 3.81 10.86 1.72
CA ASN A 318 4.85 9.86 1.89
C ASN A 318 5.19 9.65 3.37
N SER A 319 5.16 8.39 3.84
CA SER A 319 5.81 8.06 5.11
C SER A 319 7.29 7.80 4.95
N LEU A 320 7.69 7.10 3.89
CA LEU A 320 9.08 6.84 3.56
C LEU A 320 9.28 7.10 2.08
N SER A 321 9.93 8.20 1.72
CA SER A 321 10.30 8.50 0.32
C SER A 321 11.42 9.51 0.23
N GLU A 322 12.22 9.43 -0.83
CA GLU A 322 13.21 10.45 -1.18
C GLU A 322 13.14 10.79 -2.67
N HIS A 323 12.15 11.61 -3.03
CA HIS A 323 11.97 12.09 -4.40
C HIS A 323 13.18 12.90 -4.89
N ALA A 324 13.68 12.57 -6.09
CA ALA A 324 14.75 13.32 -6.75
C ALA A 324 14.34 14.76 -7.10
N THR A 325 13.05 14.97 -7.42
CA THR A 325 12.46 16.30 -7.55
C THR A 325 11.85 16.69 -6.21
N ARG A 326 12.49 17.61 -5.49
CA ARG A 326 11.98 18.08 -4.20
C ARG A 326 11.07 19.28 -4.40
N VAL A 327 9.78 19.08 -4.22
CA VAL A 327 8.83 20.17 -3.95
C VAL A 327 8.37 20.06 -2.49
N PRO A 328 8.05 21.16 -1.81
CA PRO A 328 7.75 21.08 -0.38
C PRO A 328 6.65 20.07 -0.03
N VAL A 329 5.60 19.97 -0.86
CA VAL A 329 4.45 19.08 -0.65
C VAL A 329 4.78 17.59 -0.76
N ASN A 330 5.82 17.21 -1.53
CA ASN A 330 6.16 15.80 -1.73
C ASN A 330 7.12 15.22 -0.69
N ASN A 331 7.48 16.03 0.31
CA ASN A 331 8.34 15.66 1.43
C ASN A 331 7.59 15.60 2.76
N GLU A 332 6.27 15.79 2.72
CA GLU A 332 5.38 15.77 3.88
C GLU A 332 4.48 14.54 3.83
N GLY A 333 4.47 13.78 4.93
CA GLY A 333 3.49 12.74 5.17
C GLY A 333 2.54 13.12 6.29
N LEU A 334 1.46 12.36 6.41
CA LEU A 334 0.44 12.49 7.43
C LEU A 334 0.22 11.11 8.06
N THR A 335 0.37 11.03 9.38
CA THR A 335 -0.01 9.87 10.17
C THR A 335 -1.34 10.18 10.83
N VAL A 336 -2.35 9.34 10.58
CA VAL A 336 -3.71 9.53 11.10
C VAL A 336 -4.08 8.35 11.99
N ARG A 337 -4.58 8.65 13.17
CA ARG A 337 -5.21 7.68 14.07
C ARG A 337 -6.71 7.93 14.11
N MET A 338 -7.45 6.92 13.68
CA MET A 338 -8.89 6.89 13.72
C MET A 338 -9.35 6.11 14.96
N SER A 339 -10.23 6.71 15.76
CA SER A 339 -10.86 6.01 16.89
C SER A 339 -12.27 5.59 16.52
N PHE A 340 -12.66 4.41 16.95
CA PHE A 340 -14.03 3.93 16.86
C PHE A 340 -14.51 3.57 18.26
N THR A 341 -15.76 3.90 18.57
CA THR A 341 -16.37 3.58 19.86
C THR A 341 -17.70 2.88 19.66
N ARG A 342 -18.07 2.04 20.62
CA ARG A 342 -19.34 1.30 20.54
C ARG A 342 -20.48 2.11 21.16
N GLU A 343 -21.44 2.52 20.33
CA GLU A 343 -22.66 3.22 20.75
C GLU A 343 -23.89 2.40 20.35
N ASP A 344 -24.76 2.09 21.33
CA ASP A 344 -25.99 1.29 21.12
C ASP A 344 -25.78 -0.02 20.32
N GLY A 345 -24.61 -0.64 20.52
CA GLY A 345 -24.24 -1.90 19.89
C GLY A 345 -23.63 -1.77 18.48
N ARG A 346 -23.52 -0.56 17.94
CA ARG A 346 -22.87 -0.24 16.66
C ARG A 346 -21.53 0.46 16.90
N TRP A 347 -20.55 0.23 16.02
CA TRP A 347 -19.32 1.02 15.99
C TRP A 347 -19.57 2.35 15.30
N VAL A 348 -19.13 3.43 15.94
CA VAL A 348 -19.23 4.80 15.45
C VAL A 348 -17.83 5.39 15.38
N ALA A 349 -17.54 6.01 14.24
CA ALA A 349 -16.33 6.80 14.01
C ALA A 349 -16.28 7.99 14.98
N GLY A 350 -15.23 8.03 15.81
CA GLY A 350 -14.87 9.20 16.60
C GLY A 350 -14.16 10.26 15.77
N ASP A 351 -13.48 11.20 16.42
CA ASP A 351 -12.71 12.22 15.72
C ASP A 351 -11.26 11.73 15.46
N PRO A 352 -10.72 11.89 14.24
CA PRO A 352 -9.36 11.50 13.95
C PRO A 352 -8.37 12.44 14.63
N VAL A 353 -7.22 11.89 15.03
CA VAL A 353 -6.04 12.68 15.38
C VAL A 353 -4.96 12.49 14.33
N TRP A 354 -4.22 13.55 14.01
CA TRP A 354 -3.27 13.52 12.91
C TRP A 354 -1.96 14.23 13.24
N THR A 355 -0.83 13.69 12.80
CA THR A 355 0.47 14.39 12.88
C THR A 355 1.13 14.40 11.51
N PRO A 356 1.55 15.58 11.02
CA PRO A 356 2.42 15.65 9.87
C PRO A 356 3.81 15.13 10.24
N HIS A 357 4.55 14.66 9.25
CA HIS A 357 5.93 14.23 9.44
C HIS A 357 6.74 14.48 8.18
N ILE A 358 8.07 14.51 8.37
CA ILE A 358 9.06 14.65 7.30
C ILE A 358 10.22 13.70 7.56
N LEU A 359 11.08 13.50 6.56
CA LEU A 359 12.38 12.85 6.76
C LEU A 359 13.47 13.90 7.04
N THR A 360 14.35 13.65 8.01
CA THR A 360 15.59 14.43 8.19
C THR A 360 16.54 14.21 7.00
N LEU A 361 17.58 15.05 6.86
CA LEU A 361 18.43 15.03 5.67
C LEU A 361 19.71 14.19 5.82
N ASP A 362 20.38 14.29 6.97
CA ASP A 362 21.61 13.54 7.25
C ASP A 362 21.82 13.43 8.78
N PRO A 363 21.70 12.24 9.37
CA PRO A 363 21.22 11.03 8.72
C PRO A 363 19.73 11.15 8.35
N VAL A 364 19.23 10.30 7.44
CA VAL A 364 17.80 10.25 7.08
C VAL A 364 17.00 9.48 8.13
N ARG A 365 16.04 10.14 8.78
CA ARG A 365 15.20 9.62 9.87
C ARG A 365 13.78 10.13 9.71
N TRP A 366 12.81 9.29 10.01
CA TRP A 366 11.42 9.71 10.16
C TRP A 366 11.27 10.65 11.36
N CYS A 367 10.57 11.77 11.18
CA CYS A 367 10.42 12.80 12.21
C CYS A 367 9.03 13.45 12.19
N ALA A 368 8.28 13.27 13.28
CA ALA A 368 6.95 13.88 13.46
C ALA A 368 7.03 15.40 13.66
N LEU A 369 5.98 16.12 13.27
CA LEU A 369 5.85 17.55 13.46
C LEU A 369 4.60 17.88 14.31
N PRO A 370 4.72 18.73 15.34
CA PRO A 370 5.95 19.29 15.88
C PRO A 370 6.81 18.22 16.57
N ALA A 371 8.13 18.28 16.37
CA ALA A 371 9.08 17.42 17.04
C ALA A 371 9.60 18.03 18.35
N GLU A 372 10.04 17.18 19.29
CA GLU A 372 10.82 17.64 20.44
C GLU A 372 12.22 18.14 20.04
N GLN A 373 12.81 17.48 19.05
CA GLN A 373 14.10 17.85 18.46
C GLN A 373 13.89 18.27 17.01
N VAL A 374 14.56 19.34 16.58
CA VAL A 374 14.47 19.85 15.21
C VAL A 374 14.76 18.74 14.20
N CYS A 375 13.86 18.53 13.24
CA CYS A 375 13.98 17.52 12.20
C CYS A 375 14.97 17.98 11.12
N ARG A 376 14.76 19.18 10.55
CA ARG A 376 15.67 19.78 9.55
C ARG A 376 16.18 21.14 10.00
N SER A 377 15.27 22.07 10.24
CA SER A 377 15.57 23.39 10.80
C SER A 377 14.30 23.98 11.42
N PRO A 378 14.41 24.89 12.41
CA PRO A 378 13.21 25.49 13.03
C PRO A 378 12.28 26.18 12.01
N GLU A 379 12.85 26.76 10.95
CA GLU A 379 12.08 27.44 9.89
C GLU A 379 11.36 26.44 8.98
N GLU A 380 12.06 25.40 8.51
CA GLU A 380 11.46 24.38 7.62
C GLU A 380 10.42 23.52 8.35
N ASP A 381 10.69 23.14 9.60
CA ASP A 381 9.78 22.36 10.42
C ASP A 381 8.49 23.15 10.66
N ALA A 382 8.60 24.43 11.03
CA ALA A 382 7.44 25.31 11.22
C ALA A 382 6.68 25.55 9.92
N ALA A 383 7.38 25.73 8.79
CA ALA A 383 6.75 25.94 7.50
C ALA A 383 6.01 24.68 7.01
N SER A 384 6.56 23.50 7.25
CA SER A 384 5.93 22.23 6.88
C SER A 384 4.72 21.96 7.75
N LEU A 385 4.84 22.10 9.08
CA LEU A 385 3.70 21.99 10.00
C LEU A 385 2.56 22.94 9.60
N ALA A 386 2.88 24.21 9.31
CA ALA A 386 1.87 25.20 8.93
C ALA A 386 1.19 24.88 7.58
N ARG A 387 1.95 24.43 6.58
CA ARG A 387 1.40 24.02 5.27
C ARG A 387 0.49 22.81 5.42
N THR A 388 0.99 21.74 6.03
CA THR A 388 0.21 20.50 6.14
C THR A 388 -1.05 20.73 6.97
N ALA A 389 -0.96 21.49 8.08
CA ALA A 389 -2.14 21.85 8.86
C ALA A 389 -3.18 22.62 8.04
N ALA A 390 -2.74 23.62 7.26
CA ALA A 390 -3.65 24.38 6.40
C ALA A 390 -4.33 23.49 5.34
N THR A 391 -3.60 22.53 4.77
CA THR A 391 -4.17 21.57 3.81
C THR A 391 -5.17 20.64 4.49
N VAL A 392 -4.78 20.00 5.60
CA VAL A 392 -5.63 19.09 6.38
C VAL A 392 -6.96 19.75 6.76
N GLU A 393 -6.92 21.03 7.17
CA GLU A 393 -8.10 21.78 7.62
C GLU A 393 -8.94 22.39 6.48
N SER A 394 -8.46 22.35 5.23
CA SER A 394 -9.08 23.09 4.12
C SER A 394 -10.48 22.62 3.73
N MET A 395 -10.91 21.43 4.20
CA MET A 395 -12.26 20.89 4.02
C MET A 395 -13.05 20.79 5.34
N GLY A 396 -12.70 21.58 6.35
CA GLY A 396 -13.51 21.71 7.58
C GLY A 396 -13.13 20.76 8.72
N ALA A 397 -12.09 19.94 8.56
CA ALA A 397 -11.66 18.91 9.52
C ALA A 397 -11.67 19.36 10.99
N ALA A 398 -11.10 20.53 11.30
CA ALA A 398 -11.03 21.05 12.66
C ALA A 398 -12.39 21.46 13.23
N ALA A 399 -13.30 21.96 12.38
CA ALA A 399 -14.67 22.29 12.79
C ALA A 399 -15.49 21.02 13.07
N ASP A 400 -15.15 19.93 12.37
CA ASP A 400 -15.82 18.62 12.48
C ASP A 400 -15.23 17.71 13.56
N GLY A 401 -14.15 18.14 14.23
CA GLY A 401 -13.58 17.50 15.43
C GLY A 401 -12.14 16.99 15.30
N ALA A 402 -11.60 16.91 14.07
CA ALA A 402 -10.24 16.45 13.85
C ALA A 402 -9.21 17.35 14.56
N ARG A 403 -8.19 16.74 15.17
CA ARG A 403 -7.22 17.49 15.99
C ARG A 403 -5.77 17.02 15.79
N PRO A 404 -4.78 17.90 15.96
CA PRO A 404 -3.39 17.48 15.94
C PRO A 404 -3.09 16.40 16.99
N TRP A 405 -2.40 15.34 16.56
CA TRP A 405 -1.86 14.29 17.40
C TRP A 405 -0.54 14.77 17.98
N ARG A 406 -0.56 15.08 19.27
CA ARG A 406 0.67 15.24 20.04
C ARG A 406 0.94 13.88 20.64
N ALA A 407 2.02 13.22 20.21
CA ALA A 407 2.46 12.00 20.87
C ALA A 407 2.51 12.27 22.37
N LEU A 408 1.96 11.36 23.17
CA LEU A 408 2.14 11.44 24.61
C LEU A 408 3.65 11.38 24.81
N THR A 409 4.25 12.47 25.30
CA THR A 409 5.65 12.45 25.72
C THR A 409 5.76 11.24 26.65
N ALA A 410 6.51 10.21 26.27
CA ALA A 410 6.86 9.16 27.20
C ALA A 410 7.45 9.90 28.41
N GLY A 411 6.71 9.88 29.53
CA GLY A 411 7.14 10.58 30.74
C GLY A 411 8.55 10.12 31.13
N PRO A 412 9.31 10.99 31.83
CA PRO A 412 10.72 10.77 32.12
C PRO A 412 11.04 9.44 32.82
#